data_AF-X1A6D0-F1
#
_entry.id   AF-X1A6D0-F1
#
_cell.length_a   1.000
_cell.length_b   1.000
_cell.length_c   1.000
_cell.angle_alpha   90.00
_cell.angle_beta   90.00
_cell.angle_gamma   90.00
#
_symmetry.space_group_name_H-M   'P 1'
#
loop_
_entity.id
_entity.type
_entity.pdbx_description
1 polymer ?
#
loop_
_entity_poly.entity_id
_entity_poly.type
_entity_poly.pdbx_seq_one_letter_code
_entity_poly.pdbx_strand_id
1 'polypeptide(L)'
;VNYSNTYHCHKKNGKIREMRKIISIIILLMIAGGLILAFSQIPFGKDKINVANYYIKKGIEETGAVNIVTSVVLNYRGFDTLGEVTVLFIAAIGLGAVLFVEKKVQRKVSSNKEDKIKRASLILRTGTQLLFPLILLFSTYIFVHGHLTPGGGFQGGAVFASAFLLMYLVFPKQSINKKSSSVAESLGGLIFVGIGFLGLIFSGHFLANFLPKGAPRTIFSAGIIPIIYIAIGFKIGFELTVIIDNLLERSK
;
A
#
# COMPACT_ATOMS: atom_id res chain seq x y z
N VAL A 1 18.83 -55.92 5.36
CA VAL A 1 18.12 -54.62 5.46
C VAL A 1 18.83 -53.79 6.54
N ASN A 2 19.53 -52.72 6.13
CA ASN A 2 20.46 -51.95 6.97
C ASN A 2 19.72 -50.86 7.77
N TYR A 3 19.28 -51.17 9.00
CA TYR A 3 18.57 -50.23 9.88
C TYR A 3 19.51 -49.29 10.67
N SER A 4 20.81 -49.57 10.77
CA SER A 4 21.74 -48.80 11.62
C SER A 4 22.22 -47.47 10.99
N ASN A 5 22.26 -47.38 9.66
CA ASN A 5 22.77 -46.20 8.96
C ASN A 5 21.79 -45.02 8.95
N THR A 6 20.49 -45.28 9.09
CA THR A 6 19.44 -44.24 9.12
C THR A 6 19.36 -43.51 10.46
N TYR A 7 19.58 -44.19 11.59
CA TYR A 7 19.58 -43.55 12.92
C TYR A 7 20.77 -42.59 13.14
N HIS A 8 21.96 -42.93 12.65
CA HIS A 8 23.14 -42.05 12.76
C HIS A 8 23.02 -40.80 11.89
N CYS A 9 22.41 -40.90 10.71
CA CYS A 9 22.17 -39.75 9.83
C CYS A 9 21.16 -38.76 10.44
N HIS A 10 20.08 -39.27 11.07
CA HIS A 10 19.09 -38.43 11.75
C HIS A 10 19.65 -37.67 12.97
N LYS A 11 20.52 -38.31 13.78
CA LYS A 11 21.11 -37.69 14.98
C LYS A 11 22.14 -36.60 14.66
N LYS A 12 22.91 -36.76 13.57
CA LYS A 12 23.89 -35.77 13.08
C LYS A 12 23.20 -34.52 12.53
N ASN A 13 22.07 -34.69 11.82
CA ASN A 13 21.24 -33.57 11.34
C ASN A 13 20.57 -32.78 12.49
N GLY A 14 20.18 -33.45 13.58
CA GLY A 14 19.66 -32.78 14.78
C GLY A 14 20.69 -31.85 15.44
N LYS A 15 21.93 -32.32 15.61
CA LYS A 15 23.00 -31.55 16.26
C LYS A 15 23.47 -30.34 15.44
N ILE A 16 23.51 -30.46 14.11
CA ILE A 16 23.79 -29.34 13.20
C ILE A 16 22.65 -28.30 13.24
N ARG A 17 21.40 -28.74 13.33
CA ARG A 17 20.24 -27.85 13.42
C ARG A 17 20.23 -27.05 14.73
N GLU A 18 20.54 -27.69 15.84
CA GLU A 18 20.67 -27.00 17.14
C GLU A 18 21.86 -26.03 17.16
N MET A 19 23.00 -26.39 16.57
CA MET A 19 24.14 -25.48 16.45
C MET A 19 23.83 -24.25 15.57
N ARG A 20 23.09 -24.42 14.47
CA ARG A 20 22.62 -23.30 13.65
C ARG A 20 21.68 -22.37 14.40
N LYS A 21 20.75 -22.92 15.20
CA LYS A 21 19.86 -22.11 16.05
C LYS A 21 20.64 -21.30 17.07
N ILE A 22 21.63 -21.91 17.74
CA ILE A 22 22.47 -21.22 18.72
C ILE A 22 23.24 -20.08 18.04
N ILE A 23 23.86 -20.32 16.89
CA ILE A 23 24.56 -19.28 16.12
C ILE A 23 23.59 -18.16 15.71
N SER A 24 22.40 -18.49 15.20
CA SER A 24 21.38 -17.48 14.85
C SER A 24 20.95 -16.65 16.04
N ILE A 25 20.76 -17.26 17.22
CA ILE A 25 20.39 -16.56 18.45
C ILE A 25 21.54 -15.63 18.88
N ILE A 26 22.79 -16.08 18.82
CA ILE A 26 23.95 -15.24 19.16
C ILE A 26 24.04 -14.04 18.22
N ILE A 27 23.85 -14.23 16.92
CA ILE A 27 23.86 -13.13 15.94
C ILE A 27 22.71 -12.16 16.22
N LEU A 28 21.50 -12.65 16.49
CA LEU A 28 20.35 -11.80 16.82
C LEU A 28 20.59 -10.99 18.11
N LEU A 29 21.16 -11.61 19.13
CA LEU A 29 21.53 -10.93 20.38
C LEU A 29 22.62 -9.88 20.16
N MET A 30 23.59 -10.16 19.29
CA MET A 30 24.64 -9.20 18.94
C MET A 30 24.05 -7.99 18.19
N ILE A 31 23.17 -8.22 17.20
CA ILE A 31 22.48 -7.15 16.48
C ILE A 31 21.60 -6.34 17.43
N ALA A 32 20.79 -7.02 18.25
CA ALA A 32 19.91 -6.36 19.22
C ALA A 32 20.71 -5.56 20.24
N GLY A 33 21.80 -6.11 20.78
CA GLY A 33 22.70 -5.42 21.69
C GLY A 33 23.34 -4.20 21.05
N GLY A 34 23.83 -4.32 19.81
CA GLY A 34 24.36 -3.20 19.04
C GLY A 34 23.32 -2.09 18.82
N LEU A 35 22.08 -2.45 18.48
CA LEU A 35 20.98 -1.50 18.33
C LEU A 35 20.62 -0.82 19.66
N ILE A 36 20.52 -1.57 20.76
CA ILE A 36 20.21 -1.01 22.10
C ILE A 36 21.29 0.00 22.51
N LEU A 37 22.57 -0.34 22.30
CA LEU A 37 23.68 0.57 22.59
C LEU A 37 23.68 1.81 21.70
N ALA A 38 23.32 1.67 20.42
CA ALA A 38 23.19 2.82 19.53
C ALA A 38 22.02 3.73 19.94
N PHE A 39 20.87 3.15 20.29
CA PHE A 39 19.68 3.91 20.66
C PHE A 39 19.75 4.55 22.05
N SER A 40 20.48 3.96 23.01
CA SER A 40 20.64 4.53 24.35
C SER A 40 21.35 5.88 24.33
N GLN A 41 22.14 6.17 23.29
CA GLN A 41 22.83 7.44 23.09
C GLN A 41 21.94 8.54 22.50
N ILE A 42 20.74 8.21 22.03
CA ILE A 42 19.82 9.18 21.42
C ILE A 42 18.92 9.77 22.53
N PRO A 43 19.10 11.04 22.93
CA PRO A 43 18.29 11.64 23.97
C PRO A 43 16.86 11.87 23.47
N PHE A 44 15.89 11.19 24.07
CA PHE A 44 14.48 11.38 23.78
C PHE A 44 14.00 12.76 24.29
N GLY A 45 13.16 13.44 23.52
CA GLY A 45 12.57 14.74 23.89
C GLY A 45 13.44 15.97 23.66
N LYS A 46 14.64 15.84 23.10
CA LYS A 46 15.44 16.99 22.66
C LYS A 46 15.22 17.25 21.17
N ASP A 47 14.86 18.48 20.85
CA ASP A 47 14.77 18.94 19.48
C ASP A 47 16.18 19.08 18.88
N LYS A 48 16.49 18.27 17.87
CA LYS A 48 17.79 18.23 17.20
C LYS A 48 17.71 18.56 15.71
N ILE A 49 16.51 18.58 15.11
CA ILE A 49 16.37 18.54 13.65
C ILE A 49 15.86 19.88 13.14
N ASN A 50 16.77 20.72 12.65
CA ASN A 50 16.44 22.03 12.06
C ASN A 50 15.41 21.93 10.93
N VAL A 51 15.45 20.85 10.14
CA VAL A 51 14.50 20.60 9.04
C VAL A 51 13.08 20.35 9.56
N ALA A 52 12.93 19.65 10.68
CA ALA A 52 11.61 19.42 11.28
C ALA A 52 10.99 20.73 11.75
N ASN A 53 11.79 21.59 12.38
CA ASN A 53 11.37 22.95 12.76
C ASN A 53 10.95 23.80 11.57
N TYR A 54 11.64 23.67 10.43
CA TYR A 54 11.25 24.33 9.19
C TYR A 54 9.86 23.88 8.75
N TYR A 55 9.62 22.56 8.66
CA TYR A 55 8.32 22.02 8.24
C TYR A 55 7.18 22.44 9.18
N ILE A 56 7.43 22.49 10.49
CA ILE A 56 6.40 22.90 11.46
C ILE A 56 6.05 24.37 11.31
N LYS A 57 7.05 25.24 11.13
CA LYS A 57 6.84 26.70 11.07
C LYS A 57 6.33 27.17 9.71
N LYS A 58 6.83 26.59 8.62
CA LYS A 58 6.57 27.03 7.24
C LYS A 58 5.63 26.12 6.45
N GLY A 59 5.36 24.91 6.92
CA GLY A 59 4.55 23.93 6.17
C GLY A 59 3.15 24.43 5.80
N ILE A 60 2.43 25.07 6.73
CA ILE A 60 1.07 25.58 6.44
C ILE A 60 1.12 26.76 5.46
N GLU A 61 2.08 27.67 5.62
CA GLU A 61 2.25 28.85 4.74
C GLU A 61 2.62 28.43 3.32
N GLU A 62 3.54 27.47 3.17
CA GLU A 62 4.06 27.03 1.89
C GLU A 62 3.11 26.06 1.18
N THR A 63 2.42 25.17 1.91
CA THR A 63 1.60 24.12 1.30
C THR A 63 0.10 24.34 1.41
N GLY A 64 -0.38 25.08 2.42
CA GLY A 64 -1.79 25.24 2.76
C GLY A 64 -2.44 24.00 3.41
N ALA A 65 -1.69 22.91 3.57
CA ALA A 65 -2.15 21.72 4.29
C ALA A 65 -1.89 21.90 5.79
N VAL A 66 -2.90 21.57 6.60
CA VAL A 66 -2.82 21.60 8.07
C VAL A 66 -2.18 20.33 8.59
N ASN A 67 -2.35 19.21 7.85
CA ASN A 67 -1.63 17.97 8.10
C ASN A 67 -0.17 18.11 7.63
N ILE A 68 0.74 18.30 8.58
CA ILE A 68 2.17 18.44 8.32
C ILE A 68 2.79 17.23 7.60
N VAL A 69 2.31 16.02 7.90
CA VAL A 69 2.81 14.81 7.24
C VAL A 69 2.49 14.86 5.76
N THR A 70 1.28 15.31 5.41
CA THR A 70 0.87 15.50 4.02
C THR A 70 1.68 16.60 3.33
N SER A 71 1.91 17.73 4.00
CA SER A 71 2.79 18.79 3.49
C SER A 71 4.18 18.24 3.15
N VAL A 72 4.75 17.41 4.02
CA VAL A 72 6.06 16.78 3.84
C VAL A 72 6.05 15.79 2.70
N VAL A 73 5.17 14.79 2.74
CA VAL A 73 5.21 13.66 1.81
C VAL A 73 4.87 14.10 0.38
N LEU A 74 3.94 15.05 0.18
CA LEU A 74 3.56 15.48 -1.17
C LEU A 74 4.32 16.69 -1.70
N ASN A 75 4.64 17.67 -0.86
CA ASN A 75 5.19 18.94 -1.35
C ASN A 75 6.72 19.00 -1.17
N TYR A 76 7.23 18.70 0.03
CA TYR A 76 8.68 18.73 0.29
C TYR A 76 9.41 17.48 -0.23
N ARG A 77 8.76 16.32 -0.15
CA ARG A 77 9.30 15.01 -0.50
C ARG A 77 8.43 14.31 -1.56
N GLY A 78 7.82 15.09 -2.46
CA GLY A 78 6.91 14.59 -3.49
C GLY A 78 7.51 13.50 -4.39
N PHE A 79 8.83 13.51 -4.61
CA PHE A 79 9.53 12.45 -5.33
C PHE A 79 9.52 11.10 -4.60
N ASP A 80 9.52 11.08 -3.27
CA ASP A 80 9.42 9.85 -2.51
C ASP A 80 8.04 9.22 -2.71
N THR A 81 6.98 10.04 -2.70
CA THR A 81 5.61 9.60 -3.04
C THR A 81 5.55 9.05 -4.47
N LEU A 82 6.17 9.73 -5.43
CA LEU A 82 6.26 9.24 -6.81
C LEU A 82 6.96 7.88 -6.88
N GLY A 83 8.05 7.71 -6.12
CA GLY A 83 8.74 6.44 -5.96
C GLY A 83 7.83 5.35 -5.39
N GLU A 84 7.13 5.62 -4.29
CA GLU A 84 6.20 4.67 -3.67
C GLU A 84 5.09 4.22 -4.62
N VAL A 85 4.44 5.17 -5.30
CA VAL A 85 3.40 4.91 -6.30
C VAL A 85 3.94 4.10 -7.48
N THR A 86 5.18 4.35 -7.89
CA THR A 86 5.85 3.60 -8.97
C THR A 86 6.22 2.19 -8.54
N VAL A 87 6.74 2.00 -7.32
CA VAL A 87 7.09 0.68 -6.78
C VAL A 87 5.85 -0.20 -6.66
N LEU A 88 4.73 0.35 -6.18
CA LEU A 88 3.46 -0.37 -6.11
C LEU A 88 3.00 -0.81 -7.50
N PHE A 89 3.15 0.07 -8.50
CA PHE A 89 2.78 -0.20 -9.89
C PHE A 89 3.61 -1.31 -10.53
N ILE A 90 4.92 -1.26 -10.31
CA ILE A 90 5.84 -2.31 -10.76
C ILE A 90 5.49 -3.64 -10.08
N ALA A 91 5.15 -3.62 -8.79
CA ALA A 91 4.74 -4.83 -8.07
C ALA A 91 3.43 -5.42 -8.62
N ALA A 92 2.44 -4.58 -8.92
CA ALA A 92 1.16 -5.00 -9.50
C ALA A 92 1.35 -5.64 -10.89
N ILE A 93 2.12 -5.00 -11.76
CA ILE A 93 2.47 -5.54 -13.09
C ILE A 93 3.28 -6.83 -12.96
N GLY A 94 4.30 -6.84 -12.11
CA GLY A 94 5.17 -7.99 -11.89
C GLY A 94 4.38 -9.21 -11.43
N LEU A 95 3.48 -9.03 -10.47
CA LEU A 95 2.57 -10.09 -10.03
C LEU A 95 1.64 -10.55 -11.16
N GLY A 96 1.05 -9.60 -11.88
CA GLY A 96 0.18 -9.90 -13.04
C GLY A 96 0.91 -10.72 -14.11
N ALA A 97 2.16 -10.37 -14.42
CA ALA A 97 3.01 -11.06 -15.39
C ALA A 97 3.34 -12.49 -14.93
N VAL A 98 3.74 -12.68 -13.67
CA VAL A 98 4.02 -14.01 -13.09
C VAL A 98 2.78 -14.90 -13.17
N LEU A 99 1.62 -14.39 -12.74
CA LEU A 99 0.37 -15.15 -12.75
C LEU A 99 -0.15 -15.45 -14.17
N PHE A 100 0.11 -14.55 -15.12
CA PHE A 100 -0.25 -14.76 -16.53
C PHE A 100 0.55 -15.93 -17.15
N VAL A 101 1.85 -16.01 -16.87
CA VAL A 101 2.71 -17.10 -17.35
C VAL A 101 2.25 -18.45 -16.79
N GLU A 102 1.92 -18.53 -15.50
CA GLU A 102 1.45 -19.77 -14.87
C GLU A 102 0.10 -20.25 -15.42
N LYS A 103 -0.87 -19.35 -15.63
CA LYS A 103 -2.19 -19.71 -16.19
C LYS A 103 -2.11 -20.35 -17.57
N LYS A 104 -1.15 -19.94 -18.40
CA LYS A 104 -0.93 -20.49 -19.75
C LYS A 104 -0.44 -21.95 -19.68
N VAL A 105 0.29 -22.31 -18.63
CA VAL A 105 0.79 -23.69 -18.39
C VAL A 105 -0.33 -24.59 -17.84
N GLN A 106 -1.14 -24.11 -16.90
CA GLN A 106 -2.21 -24.91 -16.27
C GLN A 106 -3.44 -25.14 -17.16
N ARG A 107 -3.80 -24.19 -18.04
CA ARG A 107 -4.92 -24.38 -19.00
C ARG A 107 -4.71 -25.56 -19.96
N LYS A 108 -3.48 -26.09 -20.09
CA LYS A 108 -3.18 -27.30 -20.87
C LYS A 108 -3.43 -28.61 -20.13
N VAL A 109 -3.65 -28.58 -18.79
CA VAL A 109 -3.62 -29.79 -17.94
C VAL A 109 -4.93 -30.03 -17.17
N SER A 110 -5.82 -29.03 -17.01
CA SER A 110 -7.02 -29.19 -16.18
C SER A 110 -8.32 -29.16 -16.99
N SER A 111 -8.84 -30.35 -17.32
CA SER A 111 -10.25 -30.59 -17.56
C SER A 111 -10.91 -31.09 -16.27
N ASN A 112 -12.06 -30.50 -15.93
CA ASN A 112 -13.06 -30.99 -14.97
C ASN A 112 -12.61 -31.27 -13.53
N LYS A 113 -12.28 -30.21 -12.77
CA LYS A 113 -12.59 -30.18 -11.32
C LYS A 113 -13.52 -29.02 -11.04
N GLU A 114 -14.79 -29.32 -10.78
CA GLU A 114 -15.69 -28.35 -10.14
C GLU A 114 -15.28 -28.23 -8.66
N ASP A 115 -14.51 -27.19 -8.35
CA ASP A 115 -14.26 -26.87 -6.95
C ASP A 115 -15.59 -26.44 -6.31
N LYS A 116 -16.02 -27.20 -5.29
CA LYS A 116 -17.20 -26.87 -4.47
C LYS A 116 -16.90 -25.62 -3.65
N ILE A 117 -17.16 -24.45 -4.24
CA ILE A 117 -17.10 -23.17 -3.54
C ILE A 117 -18.10 -23.18 -2.38
N LYS A 118 -17.60 -23.12 -1.14
CA LYS A 118 -18.45 -22.98 0.05
C LYS A 118 -19.17 -21.63 0.01
N ARG A 119 -20.49 -21.66 0.16
CA ARG A 119 -21.31 -20.44 0.22
C ARG A 119 -21.07 -19.71 1.55
N ALA A 120 -20.97 -18.39 1.50
CA ALA A 120 -20.94 -17.54 2.69
C ALA A 120 -22.25 -17.67 3.50
N SER A 121 -22.18 -17.45 4.82
CA SER A 121 -23.36 -17.40 5.68
C SER A 121 -24.26 -16.22 5.32
N LEU A 122 -25.56 -16.32 5.63
CA LEU A 122 -26.52 -15.25 5.35
C LEU A 122 -26.14 -13.93 6.04
N ILE A 123 -25.67 -14.01 7.28
CA ILE A 123 -25.19 -12.85 8.07
C ILE A 123 -24.02 -12.18 7.36
N LEU A 124 -23.03 -12.97 6.93
CA LEU A 124 -21.86 -12.44 6.24
C LEU A 124 -22.24 -11.81 4.88
N ARG A 125 -23.15 -12.45 4.13
CA ARG A 125 -23.62 -11.94 2.84
C ARG A 125 -24.32 -10.59 2.96
N THR A 126 -25.27 -10.50 3.89
CA THR A 126 -26.06 -9.29 4.14
C THR A 126 -25.17 -8.19 4.74
N GLY A 127 -24.30 -8.55 5.69
CA GLY A 127 -23.33 -7.64 6.29
C GLY A 127 -22.40 -7.03 5.26
N THR A 128 -21.85 -7.82 4.32
CA THR A 128 -20.98 -7.31 3.26
C THR A 128 -21.70 -6.33 2.32
N GLN A 129 -22.95 -6.60 1.95
CA GLN A 129 -23.72 -5.69 1.09
C GLN A 129 -23.98 -4.33 1.75
N LEU A 130 -24.16 -4.32 3.07
CA LEU A 130 -24.31 -3.09 3.84
C LEU A 130 -22.97 -2.38 4.06
N LEU A 131 -21.92 -3.12 4.42
CA LEU A 131 -20.62 -2.56 4.75
C LEU A 131 -19.86 -2.06 3.53
N PHE A 132 -20.02 -2.68 2.35
CA PHE A 132 -19.30 -2.30 1.14
C PHE A 132 -19.40 -0.79 0.80
N PRO A 133 -20.60 -0.20 0.64
CA PRO A 133 -20.72 1.23 0.36
C PRO A 133 -20.23 2.10 1.53
N LEU A 134 -20.36 1.65 2.78
CA LEU A 134 -19.87 2.39 3.95
C LEU A 134 -18.34 2.45 3.99
N ILE A 135 -17.66 1.34 3.68
CA ILE A 135 -16.20 1.29 3.60
C ILE A 135 -15.71 2.16 2.44
N LEU A 136 -16.39 2.13 1.28
CA LEU A 136 -16.05 3.00 0.16
C LEU A 136 -16.20 4.48 0.50
N LEU A 137 -17.32 4.86 1.12
CA LEU A 137 -17.55 6.23 1.58
C LEU A 137 -16.46 6.68 2.57
N PHE A 138 -16.14 5.83 3.54
CA PHE A 138 -15.10 6.10 4.53
C PHE A 138 -13.70 6.19 3.89
N SER A 139 -13.39 5.31 2.93
CA SER A 139 -12.12 5.35 2.19
C SER A 139 -11.96 6.67 1.41
N THR A 140 -13.05 7.13 0.78
CA THR A 140 -13.08 8.40 0.04
C THR A 140 -12.94 9.58 0.97
N TYR A 141 -13.60 9.54 2.13
CA TYR A 141 -13.42 10.53 3.18
C TYR A 141 -11.95 10.67 3.59
N ILE A 142 -11.24 9.55 3.82
CA ILE A 142 -9.83 9.55 4.26
C ILE A 142 -8.92 10.27 3.25
N PHE A 143 -9.01 9.96 1.96
CA PHE A 143 -8.10 10.57 0.99
C PHE A 143 -8.54 11.97 0.55
N VAL A 144 -9.84 12.30 0.56
CA VAL A 144 -10.33 13.67 0.28
C VAL A 144 -9.92 14.64 1.38
N HIS A 145 -9.91 14.20 2.65
CA HIS A 145 -9.55 15.03 3.80
C HIS A 145 -8.10 14.88 4.24
N GLY A 146 -7.24 14.19 3.46
CA GLY A 146 -5.89 13.87 3.90
C GLY A 146 -5.01 15.09 4.22
N HIS A 147 -5.29 16.25 3.62
CA HIS A 147 -4.60 17.51 3.94
C HIS A 147 -5.06 18.16 5.26
N LEU A 148 -6.16 17.69 5.85
CA LEU A 148 -6.76 18.19 7.08
C LEU A 148 -6.64 17.19 8.24
N THR A 149 -6.87 15.91 7.96
CA THR A 149 -6.92 14.82 8.95
C THR A 149 -5.78 13.83 8.76
N PRO A 150 -5.37 13.10 9.81
CA PRO A 150 -4.45 11.97 9.65
C PRO A 150 -4.99 10.95 8.63
N GLY A 151 -4.13 10.49 7.72
CA GLY A 151 -4.51 9.63 6.59
C GLY A 151 -3.81 10.06 5.32
N GLY A 152 -4.52 9.94 4.20
CA GLY A 152 -4.02 10.29 2.87
C GLY A 152 -4.42 9.28 1.78
N GLY A 153 -3.85 9.45 0.60
CA GLY A 153 -4.13 8.61 -0.57
C GLY A 153 -3.83 7.12 -0.33
N PHE A 154 -2.68 6.78 0.27
CA PHE A 154 -2.29 5.38 0.49
C PHE A 154 -3.21 4.64 1.46
N GLN A 155 -3.46 5.22 2.62
CA GLN A 155 -4.30 4.63 3.66
C GLN A 155 -5.74 4.52 3.17
N GLY A 156 -6.26 5.57 2.52
CA GLY A 156 -7.58 5.56 1.90
C GLY A 156 -7.69 4.51 0.80
N GLY A 157 -6.67 4.38 -0.07
CA GLY A 157 -6.61 3.36 -1.12
C GLY A 157 -6.58 1.93 -0.56
N ALA A 158 -5.84 1.67 0.52
CA ALA A 158 -5.84 0.37 1.18
C ALA A 158 -7.23 0.02 1.77
N VAL A 159 -7.90 0.98 2.41
CA VAL A 159 -9.29 0.80 2.91
C VAL A 159 -10.26 0.57 1.74
N PHE A 160 -10.11 1.30 0.64
CA PHE A 160 -10.88 1.09 -0.58
C PHE A 160 -10.74 -0.35 -1.09
N ALA A 161 -9.51 -0.86 -1.21
CA ALA A 161 -9.24 -2.22 -1.63
C ALA A 161 -9.80 -3.27 -0.66
N SER A 162 -9.87 -2.98 0.64
CA SER A 162 -10.48 -3.87 1.63
C SER A 162 -11.98 -4.08 1.40
N ALA A 163 -12.69 -3.06 0.86
CA ALA A 163 -14.09 -3.19 0.49
C ALA A 163 -14.26 -4.25 -0.62
N PHE A 164 -13.41 -4.20 -1.64
CA PHE A 164 -13.41 -5.19 -2.72
C PHE A 164 -12.95 -6.57 -2.25
N LEU A 165 -11.95 -6.65 -1.36
CA LEU A 165 -11.54 -7.90 -0.73
C LEU A 165 -12.73 -8.58 -0.03
N LEU A 166 -13.47 -7.81 0.78
CA LEU A 166 -14.66 -8.30 1.47
C LEU A 166 -15.72 -8.80 0.47
N MET A 167 -15.93 -8.07 -0.63
CA MET A 167 -16.84 -8.50 -1.71
C MET A 167 -16.39 -9.82 -2.34
N TYR A 168 -15.10 -9.99 -2.65
CA TYR A 168 -14.59 -11.21 -3.28
C TYR A 168 -14.65 -12.44 -2.38
N LEU A 169 -14.42 -12.27 -1.07
CA LEU A 169 -14.49 -13.38 -0.11
C LEU A 169 -15.92 -13.93 0.04
N VAL A 170 -16.92 -13.07 -0.10
CA VAL A 170 -18.34 -13.44 0.07
C VAL A 170 -18.99 -13.85 -1.25
N PHE A 171 -18.63 -13.18 -2.34
CA PHE A 171 -19.16 -13.39 -3.68
C PHE A 171 -18.05 -13.83 -4.65
N PRO A 172 -17.54 -15.06 -4.49
CA PRO A 172 -16.42 -15.55 -5.30
C PRO A 172 -16.75 -15.68 -6.80
N LYS A 173 -18.02 -15.63 -7.22
CA LYS A 173 -18.37 -15.59 -8.65
C LYS A 173 -18.35 -14.18 -9.24
N GLN A 174 -18.31 -13.16 -8.39
CA GLN A 174 -18.27 -11.77 -8.83
C GLN A 174 -16.82 -11.41 -9.15
N SER A 175 -16.60 -10.96 -10.38
CA SER A 175 -15.34 -10.35 -10.81
C SER A 175 -15.59 -8.88 -11.11
N ILE A 176 -14.58 -8.05 -10.87
CA ILE A 176 -14.61 -6.67 -11.33
C ILE A 176 -14.36 -6.62 -12.84
N ASN A 177 -14.80 -5.53 -13.45
CA ASN A 177 -14.34 -5.19 -14.79
C ASN A 177 -12.86 -4.76 -14.71
N LYS A 178 -11.94 -5.71 -15.00
CA LYS A 178 -10.49 -5.48 -15.00
C LYS A 178 -10.09 -4.29 -15.88
N LYS A 179 -10.74 -4.13 -17.04
CA LYS A 179 -10.45 -3.03 -17.97
C LYS A 179 -10.79 -1.68 -17.32
N SER A 180 -11.99 -1.56 -16.74
CA SER A 180 -12.40 -0.33 -16.06
C SER A 180 -11.51 0.01 -14.88
N SER A 181 -11.11 -1.00 -14.10
CA SER A 181 -10.26 -0.81 -12.91
C SER A 181 -8.85 -0.38 -13.30
N SER A 182 -8.26 -1.02 -14.32
CA SER A 182 -6.95 -0.65 -14.84
C SER A 182 -6.94 0.73 -15.49
N VAL A 183 -8.02 1.13 -16.17
CA VAL A 183 -8.18 2.49 -16.70
C VAL A 183 -8.24 3.51 -15.56
N ALA A 184 -9.03 3.25 -14.52
CA ALA A 184 -9.13 4.16 -13.37
C ALA A 184 -7.79 4.29 -12.62
N GLU A 185 -7.07 3.18 -12.45
CA GLU A 185 -5.72 3.15 -11.90
C GLU A 185 -4.75 4.01 -12.73
N SER A 186 -4.72 3.79 -14.05
CA SER A 186 -3.85 4.51 -14.98
C SER A 186 -4.17 5.99 -14.98
N LEU A 187 -5.45 6.36 -14.93
CA LEU A 187 -5.91 7.74 -14.86
C LEU A 187 -5.43 8.43 -13.58
N GLY A 188 -5.51 7.76 -12.42
CA GLY A 188 -4.99 8.32 -11.16
C GLY A 188 -3.49 8.58 -11.22
N GLY A 189 -2.72 7.67 -11.81
CA GLY A 189 -1.28 7.85 -12.02
C GLY A 189 -0.95 8.99 -12.99
N LEU A 190 -1.68 9.07 -14.10
CA LEU A 190 -1.53 10.14 -15.09
C LEU A 190 -1.89 11.51 -14.51
N ILE A 191 -2.94 11.62 -13.69
CA ILE A 191 -3.30 12.87 -13.01
C ILE A 191 -2.16 13.29 -12.07
N PHE A 192 -1.59 12.37 -11.29
CA PHE A 192 -0.50 12.69 -10.39
C PHE A 192 0.74 13.22 -11.13
N VAL A 193 1.20 12.48 -12.14
CA VAL A 193 2.37 12.87 -12.94
C VAL A 193 2.08 14.16 -13.74
N GLY A 194 0.87 14.28 -14.28
CA GLY A 194 0.41 15.45 -15.03
C GLY A 194 0.41 16.72 -14.18
N ILE A 195 -0.15 16.67 -12.97
CA ILE A 195 -0.08 17.80 -12.01
C ILE A 195 1.37 18.13 -11.67
N GLY A 196 2.22 17.11 -11.51
CA GLY A 196 3.65 17.31 -11.27
C GLY A 196 4.35 18.08 -12.39
N PHE A 197 4.09 17.74 -13.65
CA PHE A 197 4.59 18.48 -14.81
C PHE A 197 3.99 19.88 -14.94
N LEU A 198 2.69 20.06 -14.64
CA LEU A 198 2.08 21.38 -14.61
C LEU A 198 2.75 22.28 -13.56
N GLY A 199 3.10 21.75 -12.39
CA GLY A 199 3.89 22.47 -11.39
C GLY A 199 5.25 22.93 -11.91
N LEU A 200 5.92 22.08 -12.71
CA LEU A 200 7.20 22.44 -13.32
C LEU A 200 7.05 23.60 -14.32
N ILE A 201 6.00 23.59 -15.13
CA ILE A 201 5.71 24.63 -16.13
C ILE A 201 5.34 25.96 -15.48
N PHE A 202 4.46 25.94 -14.46
CA PHE A 202 3.91 27.17 -13.87
C PHE A 202 4.79 27.77 -12.78
N SER A 203 5.53 26.95 -12.02
CA SER A 203 6.24 27.39 -10.81
C SER A 203 7.70 26.96 -10.75
N GLY A 204 8.22 26.30 -11.79
CA GLY A 204 9.65 26.02 -11.95
C GLY A 204 10.17 24.74 -11.27
N HIS A 205 9.34 23.99 -10.54
CA HIS A 205 9.72 22.68 -9.99
C HIS A 205 8.56 21.67 -9.98
N PHE A 206 8.89 20.38 -10.03
CA PHE A 206 7.90 19.30 -10.04
C PHE A 206 7.02 19.34 -8.79
N LEU A 207 5.70 19.11 -8.95
CA LEU A 207 4.68 19.16 -7.90
C LEU A 207 4.59 20.50 -7.14
N ALA A 208 5.08 21.59 -7.74
CA ALA A 208 4.88 22.92 -7.17
C ALA A 208 3.39 23.27 -7.07
N ASN A 209 2.99 23.83 -5.93
CA ASN A 209 1.62 24.25 -5.71
C ASN A 209 1.32 25.55 -6.46
N PHE A 210 0.70 25.43 -7.64
CA PHE A 210 0.31 26.57 -8.49
C PHE A 210 -1.14 27.01 -8.27
N LEU A 211 -1.94 26.24 -7.52
CA LEU A 211 -3.34 26.58 -7.22
C LEU A 211 -3.44 27.43 -5.94
N PRO A 212 -4.48 28.28 -5.82
CA PRO A 212 -4.74 29.03 -4.59
C PRO A 212 -4.91 28.09 -3.39
N LYS A 213 -4.20 28.41 -2.29
CA LYS A 213 -4.17 27.57 -1.08
C LYS A 213 -5.40 27.67 -0.20
N GLY A 214 -6.31 28.62 -0.50
CA GLY A 214 -7.54 28.86 0.24
C GLY A 214 -7.33 29.22 1.73
N ALA A 215 -8.39 29.12 2.51
CA ALA A 215 -8.33 29.30 3.95
C ALA A 215 -7.90 27.99 4.64
N PRO A 216 -6.94 28.01 5.58
CA PRO A 216 -6.56 26.83 6.34
C PRO A 216 -7.78 26.18 7.02
N ARG A 217 -7.76 24.85 7.14
CA ARG A 217 -8.83 24.01 7.74
C ARG A 217 -10.13 23.91 6.92
N THR A 218 -10.12 24.35 5.66
CA THR A 218 -11.26 24.16 4.75
C THR A 218 -10.96 23.06 3.72
N ILE A 219 -12.02 22.49 3.12
CA ILE A 219 -11.84 21.46 2.07
C ILE A 219 -11.12 22.05 0.86
N PHE A 220 -11.47 23.28 0.48
CA PHE A 220 -10.80 24.06 -0.57
C PHE A 220 -9.54 24.74 -0.03
N SER A 221 -8.69 23.99 0.66
CA SER A 221 -7.37 24.43 1.11
C SER A 221 -6.28 23.55 0.50
N ALA A 222 -5.02 23.97 0.64
CA ALA A 222 -3.84 23.21 0.19
C ALA A 222 -3.63 23.08 -1.34
N GLY A 223 -4.38 23.84 -2.15
CA GLY A 223 -4.17 23.97 -3.59
C GLY A 223 -4.25 22.63 -4.32
N ILE A 224 -3.14 22.16 -4.91
CA ILE A 224 -3.10 20.90 -5.68
C ILE A 224 -3.17 19.63 -4.82
N ILE A 225 -2.87 19.71 -3.52
CA ILE A 225 -2.70 18.55 -2.63
C ILE A 225 -3.96 17.65 -2.55
N PRO A 226 -5.19 18.18 -2.36
CA PRO A 226 -6.38 17.34 -2.29
C PRO A 226 -6.64 16.58 -3.60
N ILE A 227 -6.36 17.22 -4.74
CA ILE A 227 -6.52 16.62 -6.07
C ILE A 227 -5.55 15.44 -6.23
N ILE A 228 -4.28 15.65 -5.84
CA ILE A 228 -3.27 14.60 -5.86
C ILE A 228 -3.69 13.42 -4.98
N TYR A 229 -4.16 13.66 -3.75
CA TYR A 229 -4.57 12.58 -2.85
C TYR A 229 -5.80 11.82 -3.34
N ILE A 230 -6.77 12.49 -3.96
CA ILE A 230 -7.89 11.82 -4.62
C ILE A 230 -7.38 10.90 -5.74
N ALA A 231 -6.48 11.40 -6.59
CA ALA A 231 -5.91 10.64 -7.69
C ALA A 231 -5.09 9.42 -7.19
N ILE A 232 -4.23 9.63 -6.20
CA ILE A 232 -3.43 8.56 -5.57
C ILE A 232 -4.34 7.56 -4.85
N GLY A 233 -5.36 8.02 -4.14
CA GLY A 233 -6.31 7.16 -3.42
C GLY A 233 -7.05 6.20 -4.34
N PHE A 234 -7.60 6.71 -5.44
CA PHE A 234 -8.21 5.86 -6.46
C PHE A 234 -7.19 4.96 -7.15
N LYS A 235 -6.01 5.49 -7.52
CA LYS A 235 -4.94 4.67 -8.13
C LYS A 235 -4.65 3.45 -7.28
N ILE A 236 -4.24 3.64 -6.02
CA ILE A 236 -3.85 2.57 -5.11
C ILE A 236 -5.03 1.64 -4.82
N GLY A 237 -6.23 2.20 -4.64
CA GLY A 237 -7.43 1.42 -4.38
C GLY A 237 -7.75 0.43 -5.50
N PHE A 238 -7.74 0.88 -6.75
CA PHE A 238 -7.95 0.00 -7.90
C PHE A 238 -6.79 -0.97 -8.11
N GLU A 239 -5.56 -0.53 -7.92
CA GLU A 239 -4.35 -1.32 -8.10
C GLU A 239 -4.28 -2.52 -7.15
N LEU A 240 -4.50 -2.29 -5.86
CA LEU A 240 -4.60 -3.36 -4.87
C LEU A 240 -5.80 -4.28 -5.14
N THR A 241 -6.92 -3.72 -5.61
CA THR A 241 -8.09 -4.51 -6.00
C THR A 241 -7.78 -5.46 -7.17
N VAL A 242 -7.01 -5.00 -8.17
CA VAL A 242 -6.56 -5.82 -9.30
C VAL A 242 -5.59 -6.91 -8.84
N ILE A 243 -4.66 -6.59 -7.93
CA ILE A 243 -3.77 -7.58 -7.30
C ILE A 243 -4.58 -8.68 -6.62
N ILE A 244 -5.56 -8.30 -5.78
CA ILE A 244 -6.41 -9.24 -5.05
C ILE A 244 -7.21 -10.12 -6.01
N ASP A 245 -7.81 -9.52 -7.04
CA ASP A 245 -8.59 -10.27 -8.04
C ASP A 245 -7.72 -11.29 -8.79
N ASN A 246 -6.52 -10.90 -9.20
CA ASN A 246 -5.58 -11.81 -9.88
C ASN A 246 -5.13 -12.97 -8.97
N LEU A 247 -4.92 -12.73 -7.67
CA LEU A 247 -4.58 -13.76 -6.70
C LEU A 247 -5.75 -14.71 -6.42
N LEU A 248 -6.97 -14.19 -6.29
CA LEU A 248 -8.16 -15.01 -6.00
C LEU A 248 -8.64 -15.79 -7.21
N GLU A 249 -8.43 -15.31 -8.43
CA GLU A 249 -8.72 -16.06 -9.65
C GLU A 249 -7.83 -17.29 -9.82
N ARG A 250 -6.71 -17.38 -9.08
CA ARG A 250 -5.88 -18.60 -9.01
C ARG A 250 -6.45 -19.64 -8.04
N SER A 251 -7.15 -19.19 -6.99
CA SER A 251 -7.69 -20.08 -5.95
C SER A 251 -9.02 -20.73 -6.34
N LYS A 252 -9.56 -20.42 -7.52
CA LYS A 252 -10.78 -20.99 -8.10
C LYS A 252 -10.41 -21.95 -9.23
#